data_AF-A0A415UQ03-F1
#
_entry.id   AF-A0A415UQ03-F1
#
_cell.length_a   1.000
_cell.length_b   1.000
_cell.length_c   1.000
_cell.angle_alpha   90.00
_cell.angle_beta   90.00
_cell.angle_gamma   90.00
#
_symmetry.space_group_name_H-M   'P 1'
#
loop_
_entity.id
_entity.type
_entity.pdbx_description
1 polymer ?
#
loop_
_entity_poly.entity_id
_entity_poly.type
_entity_poly.pdbx_seq_one_letter_code
_entity_poly.pdbx_strand_id
1 'polypeptide(L)'
;MKKTQRLLASAMMALLILQCLLTPLSVWADSLPVQPEFTDYIDSSASSLEDESFVLNDEQQGIEVEQPTVSDNDSPSSVSSEPASNATDSTKPENDVSTVFGSVSYQTHVQDIGWQAPVSNGMTAGTTGRAKRVEALKINLLSQDDTPLGNDSISVQSHISGIGWESQPVGNGQASGTVGQSRAIEAIKLSLSGGLSDSYDIWHRVHSANVGWLGWASNGEPAGTQGYAYQIEAIQIKVLPKNAQDAPTRGDAFRDHSQEPPTVSYRSHVSNVGWMSAVADGKTSGVIDSRNAIEALSLSVNWYGHGGSISSRAHVSGIGWQGWSSGAVGTTGQSRSFEAVQFKLNGEISATYGIWYRVYASKLGGWLGWTSNGSPAGSVGKGAAIQGVQILLVEKKRLCSRRYVEPFHWSYGCSKRELARS
;
A
#
# COMPACT_ATOMS: atom_id res chain seq x y z
N MET A 1 66.66 -20.80 -0.96
CA MET A 1 65.98 -20.85 -2.28
C MET A 1 64.72 -19.97 -2.28
N LYS A 2 64.87 -18.67 -2.55
CA LYS A 2 63.75 -17.70 -2.70
C LYS A 2 64.14 -16.72 -3.82
N LYS A 3 63.96 -17.08 -5.10
CA LYS A 3 64.18 -16.13 -6.24
C LYS A 3 63.63 -16.54 -7.63
N THR A 4 62.94 -17.67 -7.79
CA THR A 4 62.57 -18.21 -9.13
C THR A 4 61.07 -18.43 -9.39
N GLN A 5 60.17 -17.91 -8.54
CA GLN A 5 58.70 -18.05 -8.70
C GLN A 5 57.93 -16.71 -8.80
N ARG A 6 58.60 -15.58 -9.06
CA ARG A 6 57.96 -14.25 -9.24
C ARG A 6 58.00 -13.70 -10.67
N LEU A 7 58.31 -14.54 -11.67
CA LEU A 7 58.50 -14.12 -13.07
C LEU A 7 57.41 -14.60 -14.05
N LEU A 8 56.34 -15.24 -13.57
CA LEU A 8 55.24 -15.75 -14.42
C LEU A 8 53.89 -15.04 -14.22
N ALA A 9 53.80 -14.03 -13.35
CA ALA A 9 52.56 -13.29 -13.08
C ALA A 9 52.51 -11.88 -13.70
N SER A 10 53.59 -11.40 -14.32
CA SER A 10 53.71 -10.01 -14.82
C SER A 10 53.73 -9.89 -16.36
N ALA A 11 53.39 -10.96 -17.09
CA ALA A 11 53.42 -11.00 -18.56
C ALA A 11 52.04 -11.24 -19.22
N MET A 12 51.01 -11.60 -18.46
CA MET A 12 49.63 -11.80 -18.98
C MET A 12 48.67 -10.64 -18.64
N MET A 13 49.17 -9.52 -18.10
CA MET A 13 48.37 -8.32 -17.78
C MET A 13 48.72 -7.09 -18.66
N ALA A 14 49.45 -7.32 -19.76
CA ALA A 14 49.75 -6.32 -20.78
C ALA A 14 49.16 -6.65 -22.17
N LEU A 15 48.41 -7.76 -22.29
CA LEU A 15 47.83 -8.26 -23.53
C LEU A 15 46.29 -8.35 -23.45
N LEU A 16 45.66 -7.37 -22.81
CA LEU A 16 44.20 -7.24 -22.73
C LEU A 16 43.74 -5.76 -22.56
N ILE A 17 44.57 -4.82 -23.03
CA ILE A 17 44.28 -3.37 -23.09
C ILE A 17 44.53 -2.84 -24.52
N LEU A 18 44.23 -3.65 -25.56
CA LEU A 18 44.42 -3.25 -26.97
C LEU A 18 43.35 -3.81 -27.93
N GLN A 19 42.15 -4.15 -27.45
CA GLN A 19 41.03 -4.61 -28.29
C GLN A 19 39.68 -4.13 -27.72
N CYS A 20 39.39 -2.83 -27.84
CA CYS A 20 38.03 -2.29 -27.76
C CYS A 20 37.88 -0.86 -28.36
N LEU A 21 38.66 -0.57 -29.40
CA LEU A 21 38.51 0.62 -30.25
C LEU A 21 38.36 0.13 -31.69
N LEU A 22 37.11 -0.02 -32.16
CA LEU A 22 36.66 -0.04 -33.56
C LEU A 22 35.24 -0.64 -33.65
N THR A 23 34.21 0.18 -33.46
CA THR A 23 32.88 -0.06 -34.04
C THR A 23 32.43 1.26 -34.71
N PRO A 24 32.06 1.24 -36.00
CA PRO A 24 31.76 2.47 -36.72
C PRO A 24 30.39 3.03 -36.37
N LEU A 25 30.30 4.37 -36.40
CA LEU A 25 29.04 5.11 -36.45
C LEU A 25 28.33 4.81 -37.76
N SER A 26 27.11 4.27 -37.72
CA SER A 26 26.18 4.29 -38.85
C SER A 26 25.11 5.35 -38.61
N VAL A 27 25.39 6.54 -39.13
CA VAL A 27 24.43 7.63 -39.33
C VAL A 27 23.38 7.19 -40.35
N TRP A 28 22.11 7.34 -40.02
CA TRP A 28 21.04 7.60 -40.99
C TRP A 28 20.18 8.73 -40.45
N ALA A 29 20.44 9.94 -40.94
CA ALA A 29 19.54 11.06 -40.84
C ALA A 29 19.10 11.38 -42.27
N ASP A 30 17.92 10.91 -42.65
CA ASP A 30 17.22 11.44 -43.81
C ASP A 30 16.16 12.42 -43.30
N SER A 31 16.37 13.68 -43.66
CA SER A 31 15.39 14.75 -43.50
C SER A 31 15.19 15.43 -44.86
N LEU A 32 14.06 16.13 -44.96
CA LEU A 32 13.59 17.03 -46.02
C LEU A 32 12.57 16.43 -47.01
N PRO A 33 11.65 17.25 -47.56
CA PRO A 33 11.26 18.62 -47.17
C PRO A 33 9.77 18.74 -46.75
N VAL A 34 9.40 19.93 -46.29
CA VAL A 34 8.00 20.38 -46.12
C VAL A 34 7.81 21.63 -46.99
N GLN A 35 6.54 21.97 -47.29
CA GLN A 35 6.02 23.21 -47.91
C GLN A 35 5.87 23.17 -49.45
N PRO A 36 4.99 24.00 -50.06
CA PRO A 36 3.54 24.07 -49.80
C PRO A 36 2.70 24.21 -51.11
N GLU A 37 1.48 24.74 -50.96
CA GLU A 37 0.48 25.22 -51.96
C GLU A 37 -0.73 24.29 -52.19
N PHE A 38 -2.00 24.70 -51.98
CA PHE A 38 -2.84 25.86 -52.37
C PHE A 38 -3.65 25.63 -53.66
N THR A 39 -4.97 25.45 -53.49
CA THR A 39 -6.09 26.02 -54.27
C THR A 39 -7.37 25.45 -53.62
N ASP A 40 -8.13 26.22 -52.85
CA ASP A 40 -9.08 27.29 -53.23
C ASP A 40 -10.39 26.79 -53.86
N TYR A 41 -11.47 26.93 -53.06
CA TYR A 41 -12.81 27.51 -53.36
C TYR A 41 -13.67 27.20 -52.10
N ILE A 42 -14.07 28.15 -51.24
CA ILE A 42 -15.00 29.29 -51.44
C ILE A 42 -16.34 28.77 -51.98
N ASP A 43 -17.50 28.88 -51.30
CA ASP A 43 -18.14 30.02 -50.61
C ASP A 43 -19.26 29.45 -49.66
N SER A 44 -19.95 30.12 -48.71
CA SER A 44 -19.91 31.47 -48.09
C SER A 44 -20.65 31.44 -46.73
N SER A 45 -20.46 32.52 -45.94
CA SER A 45 -21.32 33.16 -44.89
C SER A 45 -22.75 32.63 -44.60
N ALA A 46 -23.40 32.85 -43.44
CA ALA A 46 -23.24 33.88 -42.40
C ALA A 46 -23.84 33.38 -41.04
N SER A 47 -23.32 33.77 -39.86
CA SER A 47 -23.70 34.94 -39.02
C SER A 47 -24.98 34.79 -38.17
N SER A 48 -24.88 35.18 -36.88
CA SER A 48 -25.91 35.74 -35.94
C SER A 48 -27.24 34.96 -35.75
N LEU A 49 -27.59 34.48 -34.55
CA LEU A 49 -28.05 35.22 -33.33
C LEU A 49 -29.47 35.80 -33.43
N GLU A 50 -30.14 35.85 -32.27
CA GLU A 50 -31.54 36.25 -32.00
C GLU A 50 -32.54 35.12 -32.36
N ASP A 51 -33.21 34.42 -31.43
CA ASP A 51 -34.11 34.79 -30.30
C ASP A 51 -35.60 34.86 -30.74
N GLU A 52 -36.50 34.93 -29.77
CA GLU A 52 -37.99 34.97 -29.84
C GLU A 52 -38.75 33.61 -29.91
N SER A 53 -39.54 33.42 -28.87
CA SER A 53 -40.71 32.54 -28.77
C SER A 53 -41.90 33.02 -29.63
N PHE A 54 -42.79 32.12 -30.05
CA PHE A 54 -44.23 32.27 -29.72
C PHE A 54 -45.02 30.94 -29.85
N VAL A 55 -46.29 30.98 -29.44
CA VAL A 55 -47.20 29.86 -29.16
C VAL A 55 -48.50 29.98 -30.00
N LEU A 56 -49.37 28.97 -29.89
CA LEU A 56 -50.78 28.86 -30.31
C LEU A 56 -50.99 28.13 -31.65
N ASN A 57 -51.70 26.99 -31.73
CA ASN A 57 -53.01 26.52 -31.22
C ASN A 57 -54.17 26.75 -32.20
N ASP A 58 -55.04 25.73 -32.30
CA ASP A 58 -56.46 25.67 -32.69
C ASP A 58 -56.73 24.37 -33.49
N GLU A 59 -57.89 23.69 -33.49
CA GLU A 59 -59.19 23.73 -32.79
C GLU A 59 -59.87 22.34 -33.07
N GLN A 60 -60.90 21.79 -32.42
CA GLN A 60 -61.56 21.93 -31.10
C GLN A 60 -62.63 20.81 -31.00
N GLN A 61 -63.19 20.53 -29.80
CA GLN A 61 -64.63 20.32 -29.50
C GLN A 61 -64.92 19.21 -28.45
N GLY A 62 -65.71 19.52 -27.40
CA GLY A 62 -66.30 18.49 -26.51
C GLY A 62 -66.64 18.77 -25.03
N ILE A 63 -66.98 20.00 -24.62
CA ILE A 63 -68.02 20.43 -23.62
C ILE A 63 -68.81 19.29 -22.88
N GLU A 64 -69.12 19.25 -21.56
CA GLU A 64 -69.01 20.17 -20.39
C GLU A 64 -69.37 19.48 -19.01
N VAL A 65 -69.27 20.25 -17.90
CA VAL A 65 -69.86 20.11 -16.51
C VAL A 65 -69.12 19.28 -15.41
N GLU A 66 -69.11 19.85 -14.19
CA GLU A 66 -68.35 19.47 -12.98
C GLU A 66 -69.13 18.77 -11.83
N GLN A 67 -68.40 17.97 -11.03
CA GLN A 67 -68.49 17.74 -9.55
C GLN A 67 -69.73 17.02 -8.92
N PRO A 68 -69.66 16.50 -7.65
CA PRO A 68 -68.54 16.49 -6.66
C PRO A 68 -68.21 15.16 -5.90
N THR A 69 -66.93 15.02 -5.49
CA THR A 69 -66.31 14.59 -4.19
C THR A 69 -66.73 13.36 -3.30
N VAL A 70 -65.68 12.85 -2.59
CA VAL A 70 -65.59 12.11 -1.28
C VAL A 70 -65.81 10.58 -1.23
N SER A 71 -64.80 9.87 -0.70
CA SER A 71 -64.93 8.81 0.35
C SER A 71 -63.57 8.39 0.90
N ASP A 72 -63.32 8.66 2.18
CA ASP A 72 -62.18 8.14 2.97
C ASP A 72 -62.42 6.69 3.44
N ASN A 73 -61.38 5.97 3.87
CA ASN A 73 -61.36 5.34 5.20
C ASN A 73 -60.02 4.73 5.63
N ASP A 74 -59.90 4.53 6.93
CA ASP A 74 -58.67 4.43 7.71
C ASP A 74 -58.20 3.00 8.07
N SER A 75 -56.98 2.95 8.62
CA SER A 75 -56.37 1.86 9.42
C SER A 75 -57.15 1.57 10.73
N PRO A 76 -56.97 0.46 11.51
CA PRO A 76 -55.67 0.07 12.11
C PRO A 76 -55.46 -1.43 12.50
N SER A 77 -54.43 -1.65 13.33
CA SER A 77 -53.68 -2.90 13.56
C SER A 77 -54.09 -3.76 14.78
N SER A 78 -53.51 -4.97 14.82
CA SER A 78 -53.05 -5.76 16.00
C SER A 78 -54.05 -6.57 16.86
N VAL A 79 -53.74 -7.86 17.08
CA VAL A 79 -53.46 -8.52 18.39
C VAL A 79 -52.92 -9.96 18.19
N SER A 80 -52.26 -10.52 19.21
CA SER A 80 -51.60 -11.85 19.21
C SER A 80 -52.37 -12.92 20.01
N SER A 81 -52.17 -14.20 19.71
CA SER A 81 -52.37 -15.32 20.65
C SER A 81 -51.62 -16.60 20.22
N GLU A 82 -51.14 -17.38 21.21
CA GLU A 82 -50.49 -18.69 21.05
C GLU A 82 -51.51 -19.82 20.78
N PRO A 83 -51.05 -21.03 20.42
CA PRO A 83 -51.32 -22.14 21.35
C PRO A 83 -50.16 -23.15 21.52
N ALA A 84 -50.30 -24.02 22.53
CA ALA A 84 -49.24 -24.88 23.05
C ALA A 84 -49.23 -26.33 22.52
N SER A 85 -48.04 -26.94 22.64
CA SER A 85 -47.75 -28.37 22.84
C SER A 85 -48.52 -29.44 22.05
N ASN A 86 -47.79 -30.18 21.21
CA ASN A 86 -48.01 -31.62 21.10
C ASN A 86 -46.66 -32.34 21.04
N ALA A 87 -46.44 -33.32 21.90
CA ALA A 87 -45.20 -34.07 21.97
C ALA A 87 -45.28 -35.26 21.01
N THR A 88 -44.41 -35.27 19.99
CA THR A 88 -44.21 -36.46 19.15
C THR A 88 -42.73 -36.79 19.09
N ASP A 89 -42.44 -38.02 19.49
CA ASP A 89 -41.13 -38.67 19.46
C ASP A 89 -40.35 -38.33 18.19
N SER A 90 -39.18 -37.73 18.36
CA SER A 90 -38.27 -37.34 17.28
C SER A 90 -36.91 -37.96 17.56
N THR A 91 -36.81 -39.26 17.26
CA THR A 91 -35.52 -39.92 17.06
C THR A 91 -34.81 -39.25 15.89
N LYS A 92 -34.01 -38.22 16.21
CA LYS A 92 -33.00 -37.66 15.32
C LYS A 92 -32.10 -38.83 14.88
N PRO A 93 -31.97 -39.12 13.58
CA PRO A 93 -30.96 -40.06 13.13
C PRO A 93 -29.59 -39.45 13.39
N GLU A 94 -28.91 -39.97 14.41
CA GLU A 94 -27.47 -39.79 14.56
C GLU A 94 -26.77 -40.59 13.46
N ASN A 95 -26.68 -40.00 12.27
CA ASN A 95 -25.71 -40.41 11.26
C ASN A 95 -24.31 -39.98 11.74
N ASP A 96 -23.84 -40.59 12.84
CA ASP A 96 -22.42 -40.59 13.22
C ASP A 96 -21.66 -41.55 12.29
N VAL A 97 -21.63 -41.19 11.00
CA VAL A 97 -20.54 -41.62 10.12
C VAL A 97 -19.40 -40.67 10.44
N SER A 98 -18.60 -41.05 11.43
CA SER A 98 -17.32 -40.41 11.75
C SER A 98 -16.42 -40.50 10.53
N THR A 99 -16.54 -39.50 9.65
CA THR A 99 -15.96 -39.51 8.31
C THR A 99 -14.49 -39.14 8.46
N VAL A 100 -13.65 -40.16 8.59
CA VAL A 100 -12.23 -39.98 8.90
C VAL A 100 -11.54 -39.29 7.72
N PHE A 101 -10.85 -38.19 7.99
CA PHE A 101 -10.02 -37.48 7.05
C PHE A 101 -8.94 -38.41 6.47
N GLY A 102 -8.83 -38.43 5.13
CA GLY A 102 -7.80 -39.17 4.41
C GLY A 102 -6.68 -38.27 3.90
N SER A 103 -7.01 -37.26 3.07
CA SER A 103 -5.99 -36.42 2.44
C SER A 103 -6.47 -35.02 2.03
N VAL A 104 -5.51 -34.12 1.79
CA VAL A 104 -5.76 -32.80 1.18
C VAL A 104 -5.13 -32.73 -0.21
N SER A 105 -5.93 -32.39 -1.20
CA SER A 105 -5.55 -32.22 -2.61
C SER A 105 -5.93 -30.81 -3.09
N TYR A 106 -5.02 -30.10 -3.75
CA TYR A 106 -5.20 -28.70 -4.12
C TYR A 106 -4.52 -28.33 -5.42
N GLN A 107 -5.08 -27.33 -6.11
CA GLN A 107 -4.57 -26.81 -7.37
C GLN A 107 -4.73 -25.29 -7.45
N THR A 108 -3.91 -24.67 -8.29
CA THR A 108 -3.91 -23.22 -8.57
C THR A 108 -4.21 -22.95 -10.03
N HIS A 109 -4.97 -21.89 -10.30
CA HIS A 109 -5.06 -21.24 -11.60
C HIS A 109 -3.93 -20.23 -11.70
N VAL A 110 -2.96 -20.45 -12.58
CA VAL A 110 -1.79 -19.58 -12.75
C VAL A 110 -1.90 -18.81 -14.05
N GLN A 111 -1.52 -17.53 -14.02
CA GLN A 111 -1.46 -16.65 -15.18
C GLN A 111 -0.75 -17.33 -16.37
N ASP A 112 -1.38 -17.25 -17.55
CA ASP A 112 -0.91 -17.79 -18.83
C ASP A 112 -0.70 -19.33 -18.86
N ILE A 113 -1.12 -20.04 -17.80
CA ILE A 113 -1.04 -21.51 -17.68
C ILE A 113 -2.44 -22.12 -17.49
N GLY A 114 -3.32 -21.44 -16.76
CA GLY A 114 -4.62 -21.94 -16.37
C GLY A 114 -4.57 -22.81 -15.10
N TRP A 115 -5.57 -23.66 -14.92
CA TRP A 115 -5.60 -24.66 -13.83
C TRP A 115 -4.50 -25.70 -14.03
N GLN A 116 -3.57 -25.76 -13.08
CA GLN A 116 -2.55 -26.82 -13.03
C GLN A 116 -3.14 -28.11 -12.44
N ALA A 117 -2.44 -29.23 -12.64
CA ALA A 117 -2.80 -30.51 -12.03
C ALA A 117 -2.81 -30.41 -10.49
N PRO A 118 -3.73 -31.12 -9.79
CA PRO A 118 -3.73 -31.20 -8.34
C PRO A 118 -2.42 -31.76 -7.77
N VAL A 119 -2.04 -31.23 -6.62
CA VAL A 119 -0.96 -31.74 -5.76
C VAL A 119 -1.49 -31.93 -4.35
N SER A 120 -0.81 -32.74 -3.53
CA SER A 120 -1.31 -33.09 -2.19
C SER A 120 -0.28 -32.87 -1.09
N ASN A 121 -0.75 -32.79 0.16
CA ASN A 121 0.04 -33.01 1.38
C ASN A 121 1.42 -32.29 1.43
N GLY A 122 1.43 -30.97 1.24
CA GLY A 122 2.62 -30.12 1.36
C GLY A 122 3.43 -29.93 0.07
N MET A 123 3.04 -30.58 -1.03
CA MET A 123 3.61 -30.34 -2.37
C MET A 123 3.36 -28.90 -2.85
N THR A 124 4.21 -28.38 -3.73
CA THR A 124 4.06 -27.00 -4.23
C THR A 124 3.04 -26.95 -5.38
N ALA A 125 1.93 -26.22 -5.18
CA ALA A 125 1.05 -25.76 -6.27
C ALA A 125 1.51 -24.38 -6.74
N GLY A 126 1.44 -24.09 -8.03
CA GLY A 126 1.87 -22.82 -8.61
C GLY A 126 3.24 -22.88 -9.29
N THR A 127 3.95 -21.75 -9.28
CA THR A 127 5.34 -21.62 -9.75
C THR A 127 6.15 -20.76 -8.79
N THR A 128 7.47 -20.90 -8.73
CA THR A 128 8.33 -20.05 -7.88
C THR A 128 9.38 -19.34 -8.72
N GLY A 129 9.49 -18.02 -8.57
CA GLY A 129 10.50 -17.22 -9.27
C GLY A 129 10.28 -17.09 -10.78
N ARG A 130 9.03 -17.25 -11.25
CA ARG A 130 8.67 -17.14 -12.68
C ARG A 130 7.86 -15.88 -13.02
N ALA A 131 7.60 -15.02 -12.04
CA ALA A 131 6.76 -13.83 -12.16
C ALA A 131 5.33 -14.12 -12.68
N LYS A 132 4.80 -15.32 -12.39
CA LYS A 132 3.44 -15.73 -12.74
C LYS A 132 2.57 -15.75 -11.49
N ARG A 133 1.55 -14.89 -11.45
CA ARG A 133 0.58 -14.84 -10.35
C ARG A 133 -0.32 -16.09 -10.33
N VAL A 134 -0.67 -16.53 -9.12
CA VAL A 134 -1.89 -17.31 -8.88
C VAL A 134 -3.08 -16.36 -8.92
N GLU A 135 -4.15 -16.75 -9.61
CA GLU A 135 -5.38 -15.96 -9.77
C GLU A 135 -6.57 -16.60 -9.03
N ALA A 136 -6.60 -17.94 -8.96
CA ALA A 136 -7.57 -18.73 -8.20
C ALA A 136 -6.91 -19.97 -7.58
N LEU A 137 -7.52 -20.54 -6.54
CA LEU A 137 -7.18 -21.86 -5.99
C LEU A 137 -8.43 -22.72 -5.74
N LYS A 138 -8.25 -24.04 -5.74
CA LYS A 138 -9.23 -25.03 -5.27
C LYS A 138 -8.56 -25.98 -4.28
N ILE A 139 -9.25 -26.32 -3.21
CA ILE A 139 -8.80 -27.27 -2.19
C ILE A 139 -9.91 -28.31 -1.99
N ASN A 140 -9.54 -29.58 -2.01
CA ASN A 140 -10.40 -30.73 -1.76
C ASN A 140 -9.84 -31.48 -0.55
N LEU A 141 -10.60 -31.50 0.54
CA LEU A 141 -10.43 -32.48 1.61
C LEU A 141 -11.18 -33.75 1.21
N LEU A 142 -10.49 -34.87 1.32
CA LEU A 142 -10.99 -36.21 1.01
C LEU A 142 -11.01 -37.07 2.28
N SER A 143 -11.98 -37.97 2.36
CA SER A 143 -12.01 -39.08 3.33
C SER A 143 -10.93 -40.13 3.04
N GLN A 144 -10.86 -41.19 3.87
CA GLN A 144 -9.98 -42.34 3.63
C GLN A 144 -10.34 -43.18 2.39
N ASP A 145 -11.58 -43.10 1.88
CA ASP A 145 -12.03 -43.78 0.65
C ASP A 145 -11.99 -42.86 -0.59
N ASP A 146 -11.19 -41.79 -0.53
CA ASP A 146 -11.02 -40.74 -1.55
C ASP A 146 -12.32 -40.02 -1.95
N THR A 147 -13.38 -40.11 -1.14
CA THR A 147 -14.63 -39.36 -1.37
C THR A 147 -14.50 -37.91 -0.86
N PRO A 148 -14.96 -36.90 -1.63
CA PRO A 148 -14.92 -35.51 -1.18
C PRO A 148 -15.76 -35.27 0.08
N LEU A 149 -15.16 -34.65 1.09
CA LEU A 149 -15.86 -34.25 2.31
C LEU A 149 -16.87 -33.12 2.02
N GLY A 150 -17.80 -32.90 2.96
CA GLY A 150 -18.85 -31.87 2.85
C GLY A 150 -18.31 -30.48 2.49
N ASN A 151 -19.11 -29.68 1.77
CA ASN A 151 -18.70 -28.34 1.32
C ASN A 151 -18.29 -27.42 2.50
N ASP A 152 -18.88 -27.60 3.66
CA ASP A 152 -18.60 -26.87 4.90
C ASP A 152 -17.31 -27.30 5.62
N SER A 153 -16.71 -28.45 5.27
CA SER A 153 -15.52 -29.03 5.95
C SER A 153 -14.28 -28.13 5.99
N ILE A 154 -14.18 -27.18 5.05
CA ILE A 154 -13.11 -26.18 4.97
C ILE A 154 -13.69 -24.83 4.56
N SER A 155 -13.13 -23.77 5.16
CA SER A 155 -13.32 -22.38 4.78
C SER A 155 -12.05 -21.89 4.07
N VAL A 156 -12.20 -21.45 2.81
CA VAL A 156 -11.12 -20.96 1.93
C VAL A 156 -11.43 -19.52 1.54
N GLN A 157 -10.53 -18.59 1.85
CA GLN A 157 -10.71 -17.16 1.53
C GLN A 157 -9.44 -16.57 0.92
N SER A 158 -9.58 -15.81 -0.15
CA SER A 158 -8.48 -15.10 -0.83
C SER A 158 -8.55 -13.59 -0.62
N HIS A 159 -7.39 -12.95 -0.52
CA HIS A 159 -7.21 -11.52 -0.72
C HIS A 159 -6.81 -11.28 -2.17
N ILE A 160 -7.68 -10.65 -2.95
CA ILE A 160 -7.54 -10.47 -4.40
C ILE A 160 -7.15 -9.02 -4.71
N SER A 161 -6.16 -8.86 -5.57
CA SER A 161 -5.62 -7.56 -5.98
C SER A 161 -6.70 -6.64 -6.54
N GLY A 162 -6.85 -5.46 -5.93
CA GLY A 162 -7.86 -4.46 -6.26
C GLY A 162 -9.32 -4.89 -5.99
N ILE A 163 -9.55 -5.87 -5.11
CA ILE A 163 -10.86 -6.24 -4.55
C ILE A 163 -10.78 -6.26 -3.01
N GLY A 164 -9.72 -6.85 -2.45
CA GLY A 164 -9.59 -7.12 -1.01
C GLY A 164 -9.86 -8.58 -0.67
N TRP A 165 -10.14 -8.87 0.60
CA TRP A 165 -10.63 -10.19 1.01
C TRP A 165 -12.00 -10.47 0.41
N GLU A 166 -12.22 -11.68 -0.12
CA GLU A 166 -13.54 -12.14 -0.58
C GLU A 166 -14.59 -11.98 0.52
N SER A 167 -15.79 -11.50 0.16
CA SER A 167 -16.82 -11.12 1.15
C SER A 167 -17.32 -12.30 2.00
N GLN A 168 -17.26 -13.52 1.47
CA GLN A 168 -17.51 -14.78 2.16
C GLN A 168 -16.44 -15.80 1.73
N PRO A 169 -15.99 -16.69 2.63
CA PRO A 169 -15.15 -17.83 2.24
C PRO A 169 -15.95 -18.83 1.41
N VAL A 170 -15.25 -19.58 0.56
CA VAL A 170 -15.81 -20.69 -0.20
C VAL A 170 -15.49 -22.04 0.46
N GLY A 171 -16.28 -23.06 0.11
CA GLY A 171 -16.21 -24.39 0.69
C GLY A 171 -15.31 -25.39 -0.06
N ASN A 172 -15.40 -26.65 0.35
CA ASN A 172 -14.65 -27.76 -0.23
C ASN A 172 -14.88 -27.90 -1.75
N GLY A 173 -13.79 -28.03 -2.50
CA GLY A 173 -13.77 -28.14 -3.97
C GLY A 173 -14.11 -26.86 -4.74
N GLN A 174 -14.57 -25.80 -4.06
CA GLN A 174 -14.93 -24.52 -4.68
C GLN A 174 -13.69 -23.71 -5.05
N ALA A 175 -13.84 -22.83 -6.04
CA ALA A 175 -12.78 -21.90 -6.44
C ALA A 175 -12.84 -20.63 -5.58
N SER A 176 -11.72 -20.29 -4.93
CA SER A 176 -11.46 -18.99 -4.31
C SER A 176 -10.53 -18.19 -5.23
N GLY A 177 -10.72 -16.88 -5.34
CA GLY A 177 -10.03 -16.02 -6.30
C GLY A 177 -10.84 -15.78 -7.58
N THR A 178 -10.16 -15.39 -8.66
CA THR A 178 -10.79 -15.07 -9.96
C THR A 178 -10.16 -15.85 -11.10
N VAL A 179 -10.97 -16.25 -12.08
CA VAL A 179 -10.49 -16.86 -13.33
C VAL A 179 -10.76 -15.88 -14.47
N GLY A 180 -9.75 -15.62 -15.31
CA GLY A 180 -9.88 -14.77 -16.49
C GLY A 180 -9.96 -13.26 -16.25
N GLN A 181 -10.01 -12.79 -14.99
CA GLN A 181 -10.08 -11.36 -14.66
C GLN A 181 -8.71 -10.67 -14.55
N SER A 182 -7.60 -11.41 -14.76
CA SER A 182 -6.22 -10.92 -14.64
C SER A 182 -5.84 -10.36 -13.25
N ARG A 183 -6.54 -10.76 -12.18
CA ARG A 183 -6.25 -10.33 -10.80
C ARG A 183 -5.43 -11.39 -10.07
N ALA A 184 -4.40 -10.95 -9.35
CA ALA A 184 -3.61 -11.82 -8.49
C ALA A 184 -4.32 -12.08 -7.15
N ILE A 185 -4.08 -13.25 -6.57
CA ILE A 185 -4.21 -13.45 -5.12
C ILE A 185 -2.92 -12.92 -4.47
N GLU A 186 -3.05 -12.15 -3.40
CA GLU A 186 -1.94 -11.57 -2.62
C GLU A 186 -1.76 -12.28 -1.27
N ALA A 187 -2.87 -12.76 -0.67
CA ALA A 187 -2.89 -13.56 0.56
C ALA A 187 -4.06 -14.57 0.57
N ILE A 188 -3.99 -15.58 1.42
CA ILE A 188 -5.06 -16.56 1.68
C ILE A 188 -5.30 -16.75 3.18
N LYS A 189 -6.47 -17.28 3.55
CA LYS A 189 -6.80 -17.83 4.88
C LYS A 189 -7.50 -19.17 4.68
N LEU A 190 -7.08 -20.19 5.43
CA LEU A 190 -7.66 -21.53 5.41
C LEU A 190 -8.01 -21.99 6.83
N SER A 191 -9.25 -22.44 7.05
CA SER A 191 -9.71 -23.03 8.31
C SER A 191 -10.46 -24.33 8.06
N LEU A 192 -10.22 -25.35 8.89
CA LEU A 192 -11.12 -26.51 8.98
C LEU A 192 -12.38 -26.15 9.77
N SER A 193 -13.47 -26.88 9.54
CA SER A 193 -14.75 -26.70 10.24
C SER A 193 -15.24 -28.00 10.87
N GLY A 194 -16.21 -27.91 11.79
CA GLY A 194 -16.85 -29.07 12.42
C GLY A 194 -15.84 -30.01 13.12
N GLY A 195 -16.17 -31.30 13.20
CA GLY A 195 -15.33 -32.31 13.88
C GLY A 195 -13.91 -32.48 13.33
N LEU A 196 -13.66 -32.05 12.07
CA LEU A 196 -12.30 -31.98 11.52
C LEU A 196 -11.45 -30.95 12.26
N SER A 197 -12.04 -29.80 12.61
CA SER A 197 -11.34 -28.72 13.32
C SER A 197 -11.00 -29.07 14.77
N ASP A 198 -11.69 -30.05 15.36
CA ASP A 198 -11.39 -30.60 16.70
C ASP A 198 -10.21 -31.58 16.65
N SER A 199 -10.07 -32.35 15.57
CA SER A 199 -9.10 -33.44 15.45
C SER A 199 -7.82 -33.09 14.67
N TYR A 200 -7.87 -32.08 13.79
CA TYR A 200 -6.79 -31.72 12.88
C TYR A 200 -6.48 -30.21 12.92
N ASP A 201 -5.29 -29.85 12.46
CA ASP A 201 -4.86 -28.49 12.16
C ASP A 201 -4.51 -28.37 10.66
N ILE A 202 -4.98 -27.31 10.00
CA ILE A 202 -4.59 -26.97 8.63
C ILE A 202 -3.45 -25.95 8.66
N TRP A 203 -2.34 -26.31 8.03
CA TRP A 203 -1.12 -25.52 7.92
C TRP A 203 -0.92 -25.09 6.48
N HIS A 204 -0.63 -23.81 6.26
CA HIS A 204 -0.41 -23.30 4.91
C HIS A 204 0.65 -22.20 4.88
N ARG A 205 1.33 -22.08 3.73
CA ARG A 205 2.23 -20.97 3.43
C ARG A 205 2.24 -20.68 1.95
N VAL A 206 2.74 -19.50 1.60
CA VAL A 206 2.76 -19.01 0.22
C VAL A 206 4.12 -18.44 -0.15
N HIS A 207 4.44 -18.49 -1.43
CA HIS A 207 5.56 -17.79 -2.05
C HIS A 207 5.04 -16.50 -2.68
N SER A 208 5.34 -15.35 -2.07
CA SER A 208 4.96 -14.04 -2.60
C SER A 208 6.09 -13.43 -3.42
N ALA A 209 5.75 -12.78 -4.53
CA ALA A 209 6.69 -12.00 -5.33
C ALA A 209 7.45 -10.99 -4.45
N ASN A 210 8.72 -10.74 -4.76
CA ASN A 210 9.63 -9.86 -4.01
C ASN A 210 9.92 -10.23 -2.54
N VAL A 211 9.29 -11.29 -1.99
CA VAL A 211 9.49 -11.76 -0.61
C VAL A 211 10.05 -13.18 -0.56
N GLY A 212 9.60 -14.06 -1.44
CA GLY A 212 9.88 -15.49 -1.40
C GLY A 212 8.86 -16.25 -0.54
N TRP A 213 9.26 -17.42 -0.02
CA TRP A 213 8.45 -18.19 0.92
C TRP A 213 8.33 -17.48 2.27
N LEU A 214 7.09 -17.18 2.66
CA LEU A 214 6.74 -16.70 3.99
C LEU A 214 6.70 -17.87 5.00
N GLY A 215 6.53 -17.53 6.29
CA GLY A 215 6.31 -18.50 7.37
C GLY A 215 5.04 -19.33 7.19
N TRP A 216 4.88 -20.37 8.00
CA TRP A 216 3.63 -21.15 8.04
C TRP A 216 2.59 -20.44 8.91
N ALA A 217 1.38 -20.30 8.37
CA ALA A 217 0.15 -19.96 9.07
C ALA A 217 -0.65 -21.24 9.38
N SER A 218 -1.57 -21.16 10.34
CA SER A 218 -2.48 -22.25 10.67
C SER A 218 -3.90 -21.76 11.00
N ASN A 219 -4.92 -22.59 10.73
CA ASN A 219 -6.27 -22.45 11.27
C ASN A 219 -6.85 -21.01 11.22
N GLY A 220 -6.97 -20.43 10.03
CA GLY A 220 -7.56 -19.10 9.81
C GLY A 220 -6.60 -17.92 9.96
N GLU A 221 -5.39 -18.14 10.46
CA GLU A 221 -4.29 -17.16 10.30
C GLU A 221 -4.04 -16.90 8.81
N PRO A 222 -3.80 -15.65 8.38
CA PRO A 222 -3.50 -15.34 6.99
C PRO A 222 -2.08 -15.76 6.59
N ALA A 223 -1.87 -16.07 5.31
CA ALA A 223 -0.56 -16.22 4.69
C ALA A 223 -0.47 -15.41 3.39
N GLY A 224 0.62 -14.65 3.21
CA GLY A 224 0.87 -13.80 2.03
C GLY A 224 1.16 -12.35 2.38
N THR A 225 0.70 -11.44 1.53
CA THR A 225 0.86 -10.00 1.77
C THR A 225 -0.43 -9.23 1.48
N GLN A 226 -0.59 -8.09 2.14
CA GLN A 226 -1.69 -7.16 1.92
C GLN A 226 -1.13 -5.76 1.72
N GLY A 227 -1.57 -5.08 0.67
CA GLY A 227 -1.24 -3.68 0.40
C GLY A 227 0.14 -3.40 -0.24
N TYR A 228 0.95 -4.42 -0.47
CA TYR A 228 2.21 -4.32 -1.23
C TYR A 228 2.02 -4.55 -2.75
N ALA A 229 0.84 -5.04 -3.17
CA ALA A 229 0.57 -5.55 -4.52
C ALA A 229 1.51 -6.70 -4.95
N TYR A 230 2.02 -7.50 -4.00
CA TYR A 230 2.86 -8.66 -4.29
C TYR A 230 1.99 -9.91 -4.46
N GLN A 231 1.94 -10.41 -5.70
CA GLN A 231 1.21 -11.64 -6.02
C GLN A 231 1.80 -12.87 -5.30
N ILE A 232 0.93 -13.81 -4.94
CA ILE A 232 1.31 -15.19 -4.69
C ILE A 232 1.71 -15.81 -6.04
N GLU A 233 2.83 -16.52 -6.07
CA GLU A 233 3.24 -17.36 -7.20
C GLU A 233 3.00 -18.86 -6.92
N ALA A 234 3.13 -19.29 -5.66
CA ALA A 234 2.95 -20.68 -5.24
C ALA A 234 2.43 -20.84 -3.80
N ILE A 235 1.84 -22.01 -3.50
CA ILE A 235 1.18 -22.35 -2.24
C ILE A 235 1.59 -23.78 -1.80
N GLN A 236 1.72 -24.00 -0.49
CA GLN A 236 1.82 -25.33 0.13
C GLN A 236 0.80 -25.45 1.26
N ILE A 237 0.12 -26.60 1.35
CA ILE A 237 -0.93 -26.88 2.33
C ILE A 237 -0.71 -28.27 2.92
N LYS A 238 -0.77 -28.39 4.26
CA LYS A 238 -0.79 -29.66 4.99
C LYS A 238 -2.00 -29.68 5.92
N VAL A 239 -2.58 -30.86 6.13
CA VAL A 239 -3.52 -31.11 7.22
C VAL A 239 -2.92 -32.22 8.06
N LEU A 240 -2.80 -32.00 9.37
CA LEU A 240 -2.13 -32.89 10.32
C LEU A 240 -3.00 -33.06 11.57
N PRO A 241 -2.96 -34.20 12.27
CA PRO A 241 -3.62 -34.36 13.56
C PRO A 241 -3.17 -33.27 14.54
N LYS A 242 -4.05 -32.82 15.44
CA LYS A 242 -3.65 -31.87 16.49
C LYS A 242 -2.50 -32.44 17.32
N ASN A 243 -1.53 -31.58 17.64
CA ASN A 243 -0.31 -31.93 18.38
C ASN A 243 0.62 -32.94 17.65
N ALA A 244 0.49 -33.10 16.33
CA ALA A 244 1.43 -33.87 15.52
C ALA A 244 2.87 -33.37 15.70
N GLN A 245 3.81 -34.28 15.94
CA GLN A 245 5.21 -33.95 16.25
C GLN A 245 5.98 -33.37 15.04
N ASP A 246 5.49 -33.61 13.83
CA ASP A 246 6.02 -33.10 12.56
C ASP A 246 5.26 -31.85 12.05
N ALA A 247 4.40 -31.27 12.88
CA ALA A 247 3.70 -30.03 12.56
C ALA A 247 4.69 -28.88 12.28
N PRO A 248 4.45 -28.05 11.24
CA PRO A 248 5.25 -26.86 11.01
C PRO A 248 5.24 -25.91 12.21
N THR A 249 6.32 -25.17 12.41
CA THR A 249 6.31 -24.05 13.36
C THR A 249 5.66 -22.83 12.71
N ARG A 250 4.75 -22.14 13.43
CA ARG A 250 4.24 -20.84 13.01
C ARG A 250 5.40 -19.85 12.83
N GLY A 251 5.29 -18.97 11.84
CA GLY A 251 6.29 -17.92 11.59
C GLY A 251 5.66 -16.67 10.98
N ASP A 252 6.49 -15.80 10.43
CA ASP A 252 6.06 -14.57 9.74
C ASP A 252 5.37 -14.92 8.40
N ALA A 253 4.14 -15.41 8.50
CA ALA A 253 3.36 -15.91 7.37
C ALA A 253 2.68 -14.80 6.57
N PHE A 254 2.41 -13.66 7.21
CA PHE A 254 1.66 -12.55 6.64
C PHE A 254 2.35 -11.21 6.87
N ARG A 255 2.29 -10.32 5.87
CA ARG A 255 2.73 -8.92 5.98
C ARG A 255 1.61 -7.99 5.54
N ASP A 256 1.29 -7.00 6.37
CA ASP A 256 0.29 -5.98 6.06
C ASP A 256 0.96 -4.61 6.02
N HIS A 257 0.96 -3.99 4.85
CA HIS A 257 1.61 -2.70 4.61
C HIS A 257 1.01 -1.57 5.45
N SER A 258 -0.24 -1.71 5.92
CA SER A 258 -0.83 -0.74 6.88
C SER A 258 -0.14 -0.72 8.23
N GLN A 259 0.53 -1.82 8.62
CA GLN A 259 1.24 -1.93 9.89
C GLN A 259 2.68 -1.40 9.82
N GLU A 260 3.14 -0.96 8.64
CA GLU A 260 4.45 -0.32 8.49
C GLU A 260 4.43 1.15 8.95
N PRO A 261 5.54 1.66 9.50
CA PRO A 261 5.64 3.05 9.91
C PRO A 261 5.59 4.01 8.71
N PRO A 262 5.06 5.24 8.89
CA PRO A 262 5.08 6.28 7.87
C PRO A 262 6.51 6.72 7.54
N THR A 263 6.71 7.15 6.30
CA THR A 263 7.94 7.81 5.83
C THR A 263 7.67 9.27 5.47
N VAL A 264 8.66 10.15 5.64
CA VAL A 264 8.64 11.48 5.00
C VAL A 264 9.53 11.47 3.76
N SER A 265 8.98 11.91 2.63
CA SER A 265 9.69 12.13 1.37
C SER A 265 9.81 13.63 1.12
N TYR A 266 11.00 14.12 0.77
CA TYR A 266 11.24 15.55 0.58
C TYR A 266 12.37 15.86 -0.41
N ARG A 267 12.22 17.00 -1.10
CA ARG A 267 13.23 17.56 -2.01
C ARG A 267 13.33 19.07 -1.87
N SER A 268 14.53 19.57 -2.14
CA SER A 268 14.86 21.00 -2.11
C SER A 268 15.05 21.52 -3.53
N HIS A 269 14.60 22.74 -3.78
CA HIS A 269 15.06 23.56 -4.89
C HIS A 269 16.31 24.32 -4.45
N VAL A 270 17.44 24.06 -5.08
CA VAL A 270 18.72 24.71 -4.77
C VAL A 270 19.02 25.77 -5.82
N SER A 271 19.41 26.96 -5.37
CA SER A 271 19.77 28.10 -6.23
C SER A 271 20.80 27.68 -7.28
N ASN A 272 20.60 28.07 -8.53
CA ASN A 272 21.46 27.71 -9.69
C ASN A 272 21.58 26.19 -9.97
N VAL A 273 20.72 25.35 -9.38
CA VAL A 273 20.69 23.89 -9.59
C VAL A 273 19.30 23.41 -9.98
N GLY A 274 18.25 23.95 -9.35
CA GLY A 274 16.87 23.52 -9.55
C GLY A 274 16.39 22.51 -8.50
N TRP A 275 15.31 21.79 -8.81
CA TRP A 275 14.77 20.73 -7.96
C TRP A 275 15.68 19.49 -7.94
N MET A 276 16.17 19.13 -6.77
CA MET A 276 16.90 17.88 -6.57
C MET A 276 15.95 16.67 -6.51
N SER A 277 16.50 15.46 -6.65
CA SER A 277 15.79 14.21 -6.37
C SER A 277 15.25 14.17 -4.94
N ALA A 278 14.11 13.50 -4.75
CA ALA A 278 13.56 13.29 -3.42
C ALA A 278 14.44 12.34 -2.59
N VAL A 279 14.52 12.63 -1.30
CA VAL A 279 15.15 11.79 -0.29
C VAL A 279 14.12 11.46 0.80
N ALA A 280 14.34 10.37 1.53
CA ALA A 280 13.49 9.96 2.64
C ALA A 280 14.21 10.12 4.00
N ASP A 281 13.42 10.15 5.07
CA ASP A 281 13.79 10.00 6.49
C ASP A 281 15.28 10.20 6.85
N GLY A 282 15.60 11.41 7.29
CA GLY A 282 16.90 11.78 7.87
C GLY A 282 18.04 11.95 6.87
N LYS A 283 17.86 11.62 5.58
CA LYS A 283 18.84 11.89 4.52
C LYS A 283 18.92 13.39 4.22
N THR A 284 20.08 13.89 3.82
CA THR A 284 20.23 15.31 3.50
C THR A 284 19.57 15.64 2.16
N SER A 285 18.69 16.63 2.15
CA SER A 285 18.26 17.33 0.94
C SER A 285 18.94 18.70 0.87
N GLY A 286 19.33 19.16 -0.32
CA GLY A 286 20.18 20.32 -0.51
C GLY A 286 21.67 19.97 -0.69
N VAL A 287 22.52 20.99 -0.79
CA VAL A 287 23.98 20.84 -1.00
C VAL A 287 24.73 21.60 0.10
N ILE A 288 25.10 20.88 1.17
CA ILE A 288 25.92 21.42 2.27
C ILE A 288 27.28 21.91 1.75
N ASP A 289 27.87 22.86 2.48
CA ASP A 289 29.16 23.49 2.15
C ASP A 289 29.28 24.17 0.77
N SER A 290 28.18 24.26 0.02
CA SER A 290 28.13 24.99 -1.25
C SER A 290 27.78 26.48 -1.06
N ARG A 291 28.06 27.31 -2.06
CA ARG A 291 27.53 28.69 -2.10
C ARG A 291 26.03 28.78 -2.40
N ASN A 292 25.40 27.67 -2.80
CA ASN A 292 24.01 27.64 -3.22
C ASN A 292 23.10 27.35 -2.02
N ALA A 293 22.06 28.16 -1.86
CA ALA A 293 21.06 28.00 -0.82
C ALA A 293 19.83 27.22 -1.32
N ILE A 294 19.05 26.69 -0.38
CA ILE A 294 17.68 26.23 -0.63
C ILE A 294 16.78 27.46 -0.81
N GLU A 295 16.04 27.50 -1.91
CA GLU A 295 15.06 28.57 -2.22
C GLU A 295 13.61 28.11 -2.02
N ALA A 296 13.35 26.81 -2.23
CA ALA A 296 12.06 26.17 -2.02
C ALA A 296 12.21 24.72 -1.50
N LEU A 297 11.16 24.21 -0.87
CA LEU A 297 11.09 22.85 -0.36
C LEU A 297 9.72 22.25 -0.67
N SER A 298 9.70 20.97 -1.04
CA SER A 298 8.50 20.17 -1.22
C SER A 298 8.66 18.88 -0.41
N LEU A 299 7.65 18.53 0.37
CA LEU A 299 7.66 17.38 1.26
C LEU A 299 6.26 16.77 1.41
N SER A 300 6.21 15.44 1.50
CA SER A 300 5.00 14.65 1.71
C SER A 300 5.23 13.56 2.74
N VAL A 301 4.14 13.08 3.32
CA VAL A 301 4.13 11.84 4.12
C VAL A 301 3.60 10.71 3.25
N ASN A 302 4.17 9.51 3.38
CA ASN A 302 3.59 8.29 2.85
C ASN A 302 3.29 7.35 4.03
N TRP A 303 2.03 6.98 4.22
CA TRP A 303 1.59 6.03 5.24
C TRP A 303 0.46 5.19 4.65
N TYR A 304 0.72 3.92 4.37
CA TYR A 304 -0.23 3.09 3.62
C TYR A 304 -1.49 2.82 4.45
N GLY A 305 -2.68 3.07 3.88
CA GLY A 305 -3.95 2.85 4.57
C GLY A 305 -4.31 3.86 5.67
N HIS A 306 -3.49 4.89 5.90
CA HIS A 306 -3.67 5.86 6.99
C HIS A 306 -3.75 7.32 6.51
N GLY A 307 -4.34 8.17 7.34
CA GLY A 307 -4.51 9.60 7.08
C GLY A 307 -3.36 10.47 7.59
N GLY A 308 -3.09 11.57 6.87
CA GLY A 308 -2.18 12.60 7.39
C GLY A 308 -1.68 13.56 6.33
N SER A 309 -1.14 14.68 6.79
CA SER A 309 -0.40 15.62 5.93
C SER A 309 0.70 16.34 6.70
N ILE A 310 1.61 16.96 5.97
CA ILE A 310 2.60 17.88 6.53
C ILE A 310 2.19 19.29 6.11
N SER A 311 2.12 20.21 7.07
CA SER A 311 2.14 21.64 6.75
C SER A 311 3.53 22.19 7.00
N SER A 312 4.01 22.99 6.07
CA SER A 312 5.30 23.66 6.12
C SER A 312 5.15 25.17 5.94
N ARG A 313 6.14 25.92 6.40
CA ARG A 313 6.37 27.32 6.00
C ARG A 313 7.84 27.66 6.13
N ALA A 314 8.28 28.66 5.36
CA ALA A 314 9.64 29.15 5.36
C ALA A 314 9.69 30.65 5.71
N HIS A 315 10.76 31.06 6.37
CA HIS A 315 11.21 32.45 6.43
C HIS A 315 12.15 32.67 5.25
N VAL A 316 11.68 33.40 4.24
CA VAL A 316 12.42 33.65 3.00
C VAL A 316 13.08 35.03 3.09
N SER A 317 14.36 35.11 2.72
CA SER A 317 15.12 36.36 2.79
C SER A 317 14.47 37.45 1.93
N GLY A 318 14.26 38.64 2.52
CA GLY A 318 13.55 39.76 1.89
C GLY A 318 12.02 39.62 1.76
N ILE A 319 11.41 38.56 2.31
CA ILE A 319 9.95 38.36 2.34
C ILE A 319 9.44 38.18 3.78
N GLY A 320 10.16 37.44 4.61
CA GLY A 320 9.71 37.05 5.94
C GLY A 320 9.06 35.66 5.98
N TRP A 321 8.28 35.39 7.03
CA TRP A 321 7.53 34.14 7.16
C TRP A 321 6.37 34.08 6.17
N GLN A 322 6.39 33.07 5.29
CA GLN A 322 5.24 32.72 4.45
C GLN A 322 4.12 32.04 5.26
N GLY A 323 2.93 31.98 4.67
CA GLY A 323 1.80 31.20 5.21
C GLY A 323 2.10 29.69 5.28
N TRP A 324 1.31 28.97 6.07
CA TRP A 324 1.37 27.51 6.11
C TRP A 324 0.82 26.91 4.81
N SER A 325 1.54 25.95 4.23
CA SER A 325 1.16 25.24 3.01
C SER A 325 1.42 23.74 3.16
N SER A 326 0.58 22.92 2.53
CA SER A 326 0.82 21.47 2.33
C SER A 326 1.50 21.16 0.99
N GLY A 327 1.67 22.16 0.13
CA GLY A 327 2.43 22.05 -1.13
C GLY A 327 3.88 22.48 -0.97
N ALA A 328 4.51 22.88 -2.07
CA ALA A 328 5.82 23.51 -2.02
C ALA A 328 5.74 24.85 -1.27
N VAL A 329 6.78 25.14 -0.47
CA VAL A 329 7.00 26.44 0.17
C VAL A 329 8.25 27.09 -0.39
N GLY A 330 8.32 28.41 -0.32
CA GLY A 330 9.46 29.19 -0.76
C GLY A 330 9.27 29.97 -2.05
N THR A 331 10.35 30.07 -2.81
CA THR A 331 10.43 30.69 -4.14
C THR A 331 11.33 29.85 -5.03
N THR A 332 11.14 29.87 -6.35
CA THR A 332 12.02 29.16 -7.29
C THR A 332 12.60 30.17 -8.28
N GLY A 333 13.92 30.22 -8.43
CA GLY A 333 14.59 31.08 -9.41
C GLY A 333 14.58 32.58 -9.06
N GLN A 334 14.15 32.95 -7.85
CA GLN A 334 14.14 34.36 -7.40
C GLN A 334 15.43 34.78 -6.68
N SER A 335 16.44 33.91 -6.56
CA SER A 335 17.67 34.15 -5.78
C SER A 335 17.41 34.48 -4.30
N ARG A 336 16.28 34.02 -3.76
CA ARG A 336 15.84 34.26 -2.37
C ARG A 336 15.95 32.97 -1.57
N SER A 337 16.88 32.97 -0.62
CA SER A 337 17.16 31.81 0.23
C SER A 337 16.20 31.67 1.41
N PHE A 338 16.07 30.44 1.90
CA PHE A 338 15.52 30.16 3.22
C PHE A 338 16.50 30.60 4.30
N GLU A 339 16.00 31.28 5.33
CA GLU A 339 16.75 31.57 6.55
C GLU A 339 16.26 30.72 7.73
N ALA A 340 14.96 30.40 7.76
CA ALA A 340 14.36 29.46 8.72
C ALA A 340 13.19 28.66 8.11
N VAL A 341 12.87 27.51 8.69
CA VAL A 341 11.73 26.65 8.31
C VAL A 341 10.97 26.13 9.54
N GLN A 342 9.68 25.83 9.35
CA GLN A 342 8.84 25.17 10.34
C GLN A 342 7.98 24.10 9.65
N PHE A 343 7.90 22.90 10.24
CA PHE A 343 7.07 21.79 9.77
C PHE A 343 6.22 21.25 10.91
N LYS A 344 4.94 20.96 10.63
CA LYS A 344 4.02 20.29 11.55
C LYS A 344 3.24 19.20 10.83
N LEU A 345 2.84 18.17 11.57
CA LEU A 345 1.93 17.14 11.09
C LEU A 345 0.48 17.58 11.31
N ASN A 346 -0.43 17.14 10.44
CA ASN A 346 -1.87 17.30 10.60
C ASN A 346 -2.59 15.96 10.37
N GLY A 347 -3.81 15.82 10.87
CA GLY A 347 -4.60 14.58 10.75
C GLY A 347 -4.11 13.47 11.67
N GLU A 348 -4.51 12.23 11.37
CA GLU A 348 -4.23 11.02 12.17
C GLU A 348 -2.74 10.87 12.51
N ILE A 349 -1.84 11.03 11.54
CA ILE A 349 -0.39 10.91 11.81
C ILE A 349 0.12 11.87 12.90
N SER A 350 -0.51 13.04 13.06
CA SER A 350 -0.11 14.00 14.11
C SER A 350 -0.42 13.50 15.53
N ALA A 351 -1.28 12.49 15.71
CA ALA A 351 -1.51 11.85 17.01
C ALA A 351 -0.38 10.88 17.36
N THR A 352 0.05 10.06 16.40
CA THR A 352 0.97 8.93 16.62
C THR A 352 2.45 9.30 16.42
N TYR A 353 2.76 10.27 15.56
CA TYR A 353 4.13 10.67 15.23
C TYR A 353 4.39 12.16 15.52
N GLY A 354 5.66 12.50 15.66
CA GLY A 354 6.18 13.86 15.64
C GLY A 354 7.15 14.04 14.47
N ILE A 355 7.13 15.21 13.85
CA ILE A 355 8.07 15.57 12.78
C ILE A 355 9.29 16.28 13.36
N TRP A 356 10.46 15.69 13.19
CA TRP A 356 11.74 16.21 13.65
C TRP A 356 12.59 16.65 12.47
N TYR A 357 13.27 17.79 12.62
CA TYR A 357 14.07 18.37 11.56
C TYR A 357 15.22 19.23 12.09
N ARG A 358 16.25 19.35 11.27
CA ARG A 358 17.34 20.31 11.43
C ARG A 358 17.80 20.84 10.08
N VAL A 359 18.49 21.96 10.10
CA VAL A 359 19.00 22.64 8.91
C VAL A 359 20.51 22.86 9.00
N TYR A 360 21.15 22.90 7.84
CA TYR A 360 22.55 23.26 7.67
C TYR A 360 22.65 24.72 7.19
N ALA A 361 23.38 25.55 7.94
CA ALA A 361 23.70 26.91 7.59
C ALA A 361 25.17 27.21 7.94
N SER A 362 26.03 27.26 6.91
CA SER A 362 27.48 27.46 7.03
C SER A 362 27.85 28.72 7.84
N LYS A 363 27.15 29.84 7.62
CA LYS A 363 27.32 31.09 8.38
C LYS A 363 27.05 30.97 9.89
N LEU A 364 26.45 29.87 10.34
CA LEU A 364 26.15 29.58 11.76
C LEU A 364 26.98 28.40 12.30
N GLY A 365 28.01 27.96 11.58
CA GLY A 365 28.85 26.82 11.98
C GLY A 365 28.34 25.45 11.50
N GLY A 366 27.38 25.41 10.57
CA GLY A 366 26.94 24.19 9.89
C GLY A 366 25.60 23.64 10.38
N TRP A 367 25.55 22.39 10.83
CA TRP A 367 24.30 21.76 11.29
C TRP A 367 23.83 22.38 12.60
N LEU A 368 22.62 22.94 12.58
CA LEU A 368 21.93 23.39 13.78
C LEU A 368 21.33 22.20 14.54
N GLY A 369 20.92 22.46 15.79
CA GLY A 369 20.23 21.48 16.63
C GLY A 369 18.90 20.99 16.02
N TRP A 370 18.50 19.79 16.41
CA TRP A 370 17.18 19.24 16.06
C TRP A 370 16.07 20.00 16.77
N THR A 371 14.97 20.19 16.05
CA THR A 371 13.73 20.79 16.52
C THR A 371 12.54 19.99 15.99
N SER A 372 11.32 20.26 16.47
CA SER A 372 10.14 19.50 16.05
C SER A 372 8.83 20.28 16.09
N ASN A 373 7.83 19.72 15.39
CA ASN A 373 6.40 20.03 15.56
C ASN A 373 6.05 21.53 15.55
N GLY A 374 6.53 22.25 14.53
CA GLY A 374 6.27 23.67 14.32
C GLY A 374 7.27 24.60 14.99
N SER A 375 8.27 24.11 15.73
CA SER A 375 9.36 24.93 16.28
C SER A 375 10.34 25.37 15.17
N PRO A 376 10.87 26.61 15.16
CA PRO A 376 11.70 27.09 14.05
C PRO A 376 13.07 26.41 14.01
N ALA A 377 13.52 26.01 12.81
CA ALA A 377 14.89 25.61 12.51
C ALA A 377 15.54 26.64 11.58
N GLY A 378 16.75 27.10 11.89
CA GLY A 378 17.44 28.16 11.16
C GLY A 378 17.57 29.43 12.00
N SER A 379 17.59 30.59 11.35
CA SER A 379 17.65 31.89 12.00
C SER A 379 16.88 32.95 11.22
N VAL A 380 16.17 33.83 11.89
CA VAL A 380 15.52 34.99 11.27
C VAL A 380 16.47 36.19 11.32
N GLY A 381 16.64 36.91 10.20
CA GLY A 381 17.31 38.22 10.17
C GLY A 381 18.83 38.21 10.33
N LYS A 382 19.48 37.04 10.39
CA LYS A 382 20.95 36.91 10.42
C LYS A 382 21.59 36.79 9.03
N GLY A 383 20.80 36.81 7.96
CA GLY A 383 21.28 36.60 6.58
C GLY A 383 22.00 35.25 6.38
N ALA A 384 21.69 34.26 7.22
CA ALA A 384 22.26 32.92 7.20
C ALA A 384 21.35 31.99 6.41
N ALA A 385 21.70 31.81 5.14
CA ALA A 385 20.97 30.95 4.22
C ALA A 385 21.11 29.46 4.62
N ILE A 386 20.01 28.74 4.57
CA ILE A 386 19.96 27.29 4.70
C ILE A 386 20.42 26.66 3.37
N GLN A 387 21.39 25.74 3.45
CA GLN A 387 21.94 25.01 2.30
C GLN A 387 21.54 23.54 2.28
N GLY A 388 21.11 22.99 3.43
CA GLY A 388 20.68 21.62 3.58
C GLY A 388 19.64 21.42 4.68
N VAL A 389 18.82 20.38 4.56
CA VAL A 389 17.81 20.00 5.55
C VAL A 389 17.77 18.49 5.74
N GLN A 390 17.49 18.05 6.97
CA GLN A 390 17.14 16.68 7.32
C GLN A 390 15.80 16.69 8.05
N ILE A 391 14.91 15.77 7.68
CA ILE A 391 13.55 15.64 8.21
C ILE A 391 13.27 14.16 8.43
N LEU A 392 12.71 13.78 9.57
CA LEU A 392 12.32 12.40 9.86
C LEU A 392 11.10 12.36 10.77
N LEU A 393 10.34 11.27 10.67
CA LEU A 393 9.20 11.00 11.53
C LEU A 393 9.65 10.15 12.73
N VAL A 394 9.23 10.55 13.93
CA VAL A 394 9.50 9.79 15.17
C VAL A 394 8.17 9.39 15.80
N GLU A 395 7.99 8.10 16.04
CA GLU A 395 6.83 7.59 16.77
C GLU A 395 6.82 8.17 18.19
N LYS A 396 5.69 8.73 18.63
CA LYS A 396 5.54 9.39 19.94
C LYS A 396 5.51 8.42 21.13
N LYS A 397 5.63 7.10 20.88
CA LYS A 397 5.59 5.96 21.82
C LYS A 397 5.26 6.35 23.27
N ARG A 398 3.97 6.29 23.61
CA ARG A 398 3.39 6.47 24.97
C ARG A 398 4.44 6.69 26.07
N LEU A 399 4.83 7.95 26.28
CA LEU A 399 5.80 8.37 27.33
C LEU A 399 5.31 8.11 28.78
N CYS A 400 4.24 7.33 28.97
CA CYS A 400 3.61 7.01 30.24
C CYS A 400 3.57 5.51 30.60
N SER A 401 4.08 4.57 29.78
CA SER A 401 3.97 3.14 30.12
C SER A 401 5.11 2.20 29.67
N ARG A 402 6.35 2.48 30.08
CA ARG A 402 7.28 1.40 30.49
C ARG A 402 8.39 1.90 31.42
N ARG A 403 8.57 1.21 32.55
CA ARG A 403 9.69 1.37 33.49
C ARG A 403 10.87 0.51 33.00
N TYR A 404 12.06 1.12 32.94
CA TYR A 404 13.39 0.47 32.91
C TYR A 404 13.72 -0.45 31.69
N VAL A 405 14.97 -0.67 31.26
CA VAL A 405 16.32 -0.23 31.73
C VAL A 405 17.11 0.35 30.53
N GLU A 406 18.02 1.30 30.78
CA GLU A 406 18.95 1.88 29.78
C GLU A 406 20.21 1.00 29.59
N PRO A 407 21.03 1.19 28.52
CA PRO A 407 22.10 2.20 28.62
C PRO A 407 22.42 2.91 27.29
N PHE A 408 22.01 4.17 27.17
CA PHE A 408 22.61 5.17 26.28
C PHE A 408 22.21 6.55 26.80
N HIS A 409 23.12 7.15 27.58
CA HIS A 409 22.92 8.40 28.30
C HIS A 409 22.37 9.53 27.42
N TRP A 410 21.15 9.97 27.72
CA TRP A 410 20.63 11.28 27.33
C TRP A 410 20.00 11.97 28.55
N SER A 411 20.77 12.87 29.17
CA SER A 411 20.28 13.70 30.27
C SER A 411 19.34 14.78 29.75
N TYR A 412 18.03 14.56 29.95
CA TYR A 412 17.01 15.62 29.84
C TYR A 412 16.22 15.69 31.15
N GLY A 413 16.58 16.66 32.00
CA GLY A 413 15.88 16.92 33.25
C GLY A 413 14.51 17.54 33.03
N CYS A 414 13.45 16.89 33.51
CA CYS A 414 12.08 17.42 33.45
C CYS A 414 11.80 18.31 34.68
N SER A 415 11.91 19.62 34.52
CA SER A 415 11.59 20.60 35.57
C SER A 415 10.08 20.70 35.80
N LYS A 416 9.59 20.20 36.95
CA LYS A 416 8.26 20.54 37.46
C LYS A 416 8.30 21.92 38.14
N ARG A 417 7.41 22.83 37.72
CA ARG A 417 6.77 23.82 38.61
C ARG A 417 5.27 23.66 38.40
N GLU A 418 4.55 22.99 39.30
CA GLU A 418 4.11 23.46 40.62
C GLU A 418 2.82 24.29 40.50
N LEU A 419 1.69 23.59 40.71
CA LEU A 419 0.36 24.14 40.90
C LEU A 419 0.25 24.63 42.34
N ALA A 420 -0.04 25.91 42.55
CA ALA A 420 -0.37 26.46 43.86
C ALA A 420 -1.57 27.43 43.77
N ARG A 421 -2.72 26.93 44.25
CA ARG A 421 -3.83 27.64 44.91
C ARG A 421 -4.09 29.13 44.57
N SER A 422 -5.26 29.36 43.97
CA SER A 422 -6.36 30.11 44.62
C SER A 422 -7.69 29.68 44.02
#